data_AF-A0A6L7WNA9-F1
#
_entry.id   AF-A0A6L7WNA9-F1
#
_cell.length_a   1.000
_cell.length_b   1.000
_cell.length_c   1.000
_cell.angle_alpha   90.00
_cell.angle_beta   90.00
_cell.angle_gamma   90.00
#
_symmetry.space_group_name_H-M   'P 1'
#
loop_
_entity.id
_entity.type
_entity.pdbx_description
1 polymer ?
#
loop_
_entity_poly.entity_id
_entity_poly.type
_entity_poly.pdbx_seq_one_letter_code
_entity_poly.pdbx_strand_id
1 'polypeptide(L)'
;MRTPDGHPDISGTFTFRTLTPMQRPAQFEGQETLGPEQAALFEASERTRQNRDLFDPETGAPNAGYQSRADGGVLSYNEFWYERGIELTSDKRTALIVDPPNGRYPPLTESARQADRERAAYRREHMYDSYENRSTGDRCIVF
;
A
#
# COMPACT_ATOMS: atom_id res chain seq x y z
N MET A 1 15.89 25.55 -6.01
CA MET A 1 15.63 25.72 -7.46
C MET A 1 14.31 26.48 -7.61
N ARG A 2 14.21 27.44 -8.52
CA ARG A 2 13.00 28.25 -8.77
C ARG A 2 12.80 28.37 -10.28
N THR A 3 11.55 28.49 -10.72
CA THR A 3 11.20 28.77 -12.12
C THR A 3 11.59 30.21 -12.50
N PRO A 4 11.64 30.57 -13.80
CA PRO A 4 12.00 31.92 -14.26
C PRO A 4 11.09 33.05 -13.71
N ASP A 5 9.86 32.74 -13.35
CA ASP A 5 8.87 33.63 -12.72
C ASP A 5 8.92 33.60 -11.17
N GLY A 6 9.89 32.90 -10.59
CA GLY A 6 10.24 32.98 -9.17
C GLY A 6 9.50 32.02 -8.24
N HIS A 7 8.65 31.13 -8.76
CA HIS A 7 7.97 30.10 -7.98
C HIS A 7 8.88 28.91 -7.65
N PRO A 8 8.58 28.12 -6.59
CA PRO A 8 9.28 26.86 -6.34
C PRO A 8 9.20 25.95 -7.56
N ASP A 9 10.34 25.47 -8.01
CA ASP A 9 10.40 24.50 -9.08
C ASP A 9 10.07 23.11 -8.52
N ILE A 10 8.87 22.62 -8.83
CA ILE A 10 8.38 21.28 -8.46
C ILE A 10 8.47 20.29 -9.63
N SER A 11 9.25 20.62 -10.67
CA SER A 11 9.51 19.70 -11.77
C SER A 11 10.30 18.49 -11.29
N GLY A 12 9.94 17.30 -11.77
CA GLY A 12 10.68 16.09 -11.47
C GLY A 12 9.87 14.82 -11.72
N THR A 13 10.54 13.68 -11.52
CA THR A 13 9.88 12.38 -11.50
C THR A 13 9.46 12.06 -10.08
N PHE A 14 8.16 12.01 -9.84
CA PHE A 14 7.59 11.62 -8.56
C PHE A 14 7.18 10.15 -8.62
N THR A 15 7.53 9.42 -7.58
CA THR A 15 7.18 8.01 -7.44
C THR A 15 6.82 7.70 -5.99
N PHE A 16 5.85 6.82 -5.80
CA PHE A 16 5.45 6.30 -4.49
C PHE A 16 6.14 4.95 -4.18
N ARG A 17 6.94 4.43 -5.11
CA ARG A 17 7.50 3.08 -5.05
C ARG A 17 8.49 2.94 -3.90
N THR A 18 8.15 2.13 -2.90
CA THR A 18 9.04 1.77 -1.80
C THR A 18 8.58 0.50 -1.10
N LEU A 19 9.54 -0.27 -0.58
CA LEU A 19 9.29 -1.37 0.35
C LEU A 19 9.00 -0.88 1.78
N THR A 20 9.16 0.42 2.06
CA THR A 20 8.83 0.98 3.37
C THR A 20 7.32 0.83 3.61
N PRO A 21 6.91 0.08 4.64
CA PRO A 21 5.49 -0.16 4.90
C PRO A 21 4.81 1.13 5.38
N MET A 22 3.51 1.24 5.17
CA MET A 22 2.75 2.40 5.67
C MET A 22 2.83 2.50 7.20
N GLN A 23 2.60 1.37 7.89
CA GLN A 23 2.64 1.25 9.34
C GLN A 23 3.84 0.43 9.79
N ARG A 24 4.44 0.80 10.93
CA ARG A 24 5.58 0.11 11.52
C ARG A 24 5.21 -1.34 11.87
N PRO A 25 5.87 -2.35 11.28
CA PRO A 25 5.70 -3.74 11.68
C PRO A 25 6.04 -3.95 13.16
N ALA A 26 5.42 -4.93 13.82
CA ALA A 26 5.64 -5.19 15.26
C ALA A 26 7.10 -5.55 15.56
N GLN A 27 7.77 -6.25 14.64
CA GLN A 27 9.19 -6.61 14.75
C GLN A 27 10.15 -5.40 14.80
N PHE A 28 9.68 -4.21 14.43
CA PHE A 28 10.45 -2.97 14.45
C PHE A 28 9.91 -1.98 15.49
N GLU A 29 9.11 -2.41 16.46
CA GLU A 29 8.61 -1.54 17.51
C GLU A 29 9.76 -0.78 18.20
N GLY A 30 9.61 0.54 18.36
CA GLY A 30 10.66 1.41 18.89
C GLY A 30 11.86 1.65 17.97
N GLN A 31 11.98 0.94 16.85
CA GLN A 31 13.05 1.09 15.88
C GLN A 31 12.57 1.91 14.66
N GLU A 32 12.94 3.19 14.60
CA GLU A 32 12.49 4.10 13.53
C GLU A 32 13.18 3.83 12.20
N THR A 33 14.46 3.45 12.24
CA THR A 33 15.31 3.22 11.06
C THR A 33 16.12 1.94 11.19
N LEU A 34 16.39 1.28 10.06
CA LEU A 34 17.28 0.13 9.99
C LEU A 34 18.71 0.58 9.69
N GLY A 35 19.69 -0.12 10.27
CA GLY A 35 21.08 0.00 9.85
C GLY A 35 21.29 -0.53 8.41
N PRO A 36 22.37 -0.15 7.71
CA PRO A 36 22.55 -0.51 6.30
C PRO A 36 22.47 -2.02 6.01
N GLU A 37 23.10 -2.86 6.84
CA GLU A 37 23.06 -4.32 6.68
C GLU A 37 21.65 -4.90 6.94
N GLN A 38 20.98 -4.42 7.99
CA GLN A 38 19.61 -4.83 8.33
C GLN A 38 18.63 -4.41 7.23
N ALA A 39 18.79 -3.21 6.69
CA ALA A 39 18.00 -2.72 5.57
C ALA A 39 18.20 -3.59 4.33
N ALA A 40 19.44 -3.93 3.97
CA ALA A 40 19.72 -4.79 2.82
C ALA A 40 19.10 -6.19 2.97
N LEU A 41 19.17 -6.78 4.17
CA LEU A 41 18.53 -8.06 4.48
C LEU A 41 17.00 -7.96 4.39
N PHE A 42 16.42 -6.89 4.96
CA PHE A 42 14.98 -6.65 4.90
C PHE A 42 14.51 -6.50 3.44
N GLU A 43 15.14 -5.62 2.66
CA GLU A 43 14.82 -5.40 1.26
C GLU A 43 14.97 -6.68 0.42
N ALA A 44 16.01 -7.49 0.65
CA ALA A 44 16.18 -8.77 -0.02
C ALA A 44 15.05 -9.76 0.33
N SER A 45 14.68 -9.83 1.60
CA SER A 45 13.58 -10.69 2.07
C SER A 45 12.24 -10.26 1.47
N GLU A 46 11.96 -8.96 1.43
CA GLU A 46 10.73 -8.40 0.87
C GLU A 46 10.64 -8.55 -0.65
N ARG A 47 11.74 -8.35 -1.38
CA ARG A 47 11.79 -8.64 -2.82
C ARG A 47 11.40 -10.08 -3.10
N THR A 48 11.95 -11.05 -2.36
CA THR A 48 11.59 -12.47 -2.51
C THR A 48 10.13 -12.72 -2.11
N ARG A 49 9.69 -12.20 -0.96
CA ARG A 49 8.33 -12.41 -0.43
C ARG A 49 7.25 -11.86 -1.36
N GLN A 50 7.51 -10.74 -2.03
CA GLN A 50 6.57 -10.06 -2.91
C GLN A 50 6.61 -10.59 -4.36
N ASN A 51 7.72 -11.22 -4.76
CA ASN A 51 7.97 -11.65 -6.14
C ASN A 51 6.95 -12.69 -6.61
N ARG A 52 6.10 -12.25 -7.54
CA ARG A 52 5.05 -13.08 -8.14
C ARG A 52 5.56 -14.17 -9.07
N ASP A 53 6.76 -14.06 -9.57
CA ASP A 53 7.38 -15.08 -10.43
C ASP A 53 7.75 -16.33 -9.63
N LEU A 54 7.80 -16.23 -8.29
CA LEU A 54 8.08 -17.34 -7.38
C LEU A 54 6.81 -18.11 -6.96
N PHE A 55 5.63 -17.71 -7.44
CA PHE A 55 4.40 -18.40 -7.08
C PHE A 55 4.32 -19.75 -7.80
N ASP A 56 4.04 -20.79 -7.03
CA ASP A 56 3.85 -22.14 -7.55
C ASP A 56 2.41 -22.31 -8.05
N PRO A 57 2.20 -22.63 -9.34
CA PRO A 57 0.85 -22.86 -9.86
C PRO A 57 0.13 -24.05 -9.22
N GLU A 58 0.85 -25.07 -8.75
CA GLU A 58 0.23 -26.26 -8.16
C GLU A 58 -0.39 -25.96 -6.80
N THR A 59 0.28 -25.17 -5.98
CA THR A 59 -0.21 -24.81 -4.64
C THR A 59 -0.90 -23.45 -4.58
N GLY A 60 -0.73 -22.63 -5.61
CA GLY A 60 -1.22 -21.26 -5.65
C GLY A 60 -0.40 -20.32 -4.77
N ALA A 61 -1.02 -19.22 -4.36
CA ALA A 61 -0.48 -18.33 -3.33
C ALA A 61 -1.63 -17.81 -2.44
N PRO A 62 -2.10 -18.62 -1.47
CA PRO A 62 -3.27 -18.27 -0.65
C PRO A 62 -3.11 -16.95 0.11
N ASN A 63 -1.91 -16.65 0.61
CA ASN A 63 -1.57 -15.38 1.27
C ASN A 63 -1.76 -14.14 0.38
N ALA A 64 -1.83 -14.36 -0.94
CA ALA A 64 -2.04 -13.34 -1.95
C ALA A 64 -3.39 -13.50 -2.68
N GLY A 65 -4.25 -14.44 -2.26
CA GLY A 65 -5.56 -14.67 -2.87
C GLY A 65 -5.54 -15.45 -4.19
N TYR A 66 -4.42 -16.10 -4.54
CA TYR A 66 -4.35 -16.94 -5.74
C TYR A 66 -4.59 -18.40 -5.39
N GLN A 67 -5.58 -19.00 -6.04
CA GLN A 67 -5.95 -20.40 -5.87
C GLN A 67 -4.95 -21.35 -6.52
N SER A 68 -5.00 -22.61 -6.11
CA SER A 68 -4.26 -23.70 -6.75
C SER A 68 -4.76 -23.95 -8.18
N ARG A 69 -3.94 -24.59 -9.01
CA ARG A 69 -4.37 -25.07 -10.33
C ARG A 69 -5.53 -26.07 -10.24
N ALA A 70 -5.53 -26.94 -9.24
CA ALA A 70 -6.60 -27.92 -9.02
C ALA A 70 -7.96 -27.25 -8.77
N ASP A 71 -7.96 -26.06 -8.18
CA ASP A 71 -9.15 -25.25 -7.93
C ASP A 71 -9.50 -24.29 -9.10
N GLY A 72 -8.81 -24.40 -10.24
CA GLY A 72 -9.02 -23.53 -11.39
C GLY A 72 -8.27 -22.19 -11.31
N GLY A 73 -7.31 -22.06 -10.40
CA GLY A 73 -6.51 -20.85 -10.22
C GLY A 73 -5.65 -20.51 -11.43
N VAL A 74 -5.73 -19.25 -11.86
CA VAL A 74 -4.76 -18.61 -12.75
C VAL A 74 -4.02 -17.57 -11.90
N LEU A 75 -2.70 -17.73 -11.77
CA LEU A 75 -1.86 -16.87 -10.93
C LEU A 75 -1.85 -15.40 -11.43
N SER A 76 -1.02 -14.57 -10.82
CA SER A 76 -0.83 -13.17 -11.22
C SER A 76 -0.03 -12.98 -12.51
N TYR A 77 -0.02 -11.74 -13.02
CA TYR A 77 1.05 -11.24 -13.88
C TYR A 77 2.44 -11.43 -13.23
N ASN A 78 3.48 -11.43 -14.06
CA ASN A 78 4.87 -11.44 -13.62
C ASN A 78 5.22 -10.22 -12.74
N GLU A 79 6.21 -10.36 -11.87
CA GLU A 79 6.61 -9.34 -10.89
C GLU A 79 6.98 -8.00 -11.55
N PHE A 80 7.57 -8.03 -12.74
CA PHE A 80 7.93 -6.84 -13.51
C PHE A 80 6.78 -5.84 -13.73
N TRP A 81 5.52 -6.32 -13.78
CA TRP A 81 4.35 -5.46 -13.97
C TRP A 81 3.91 -4.72 -12.70
N TYR A 82 4.55 -4.98 -11.56
CA TYR A 82 4.17 -4.39 -10.28
C TYR A 82 5.06 -3.20 -9.88
N GLU A 83 4.39 -2.07 -9.67
CA GLU A 83 5.01 -0.78 -9.31
C GLU A 83 5.14 -0.64 -7.78
N ARG A 84 5.73 -1.61 -7.08
CA ARG A 84 5.82 -1.59 -5.60
C ARG A 84 7.11 -0.95 -5.07
N GLY A 85 8.15 -0.89 -5.91
CA GLY A 85 9.50 -0.53 -5.48
C GLY A 85 10.26 -1.72 -4.91
N ILE A 86 11.60 -1.59 -4.86
CA ILE A 86 12.51 -2.67 -4.49
C ILE A 86 13.46 -2.32 -3.34
N GLU A 87 13.30 -1.11 -2.79
CA GLU A 87 14.13 -0.50 -1.76
C GLU A 87 13.26 0.20 -0.72
N LEU A 88 13.74 0.28 0.52
CA LEU A 88 13.25 1.21 1.52
C LEU A 88 13.54 2.65 1.06
N THR A 89 12.84 3.62 1.64
CA THR A 89 13.20 5.04 1.51
C THR A 89 14.68 5.27 1.84
N SER A 90 15.25 6.36 1.33
CA SER A 90 16.69 6.65 1.45
C SER A 90 17.20 6.69 2.90
N ASP A 91 16.35 7.08 3.85
CA ASP A 91 16.62 7.10 5.29
C ASP A 91 16.39 5.77 6.02
N LYS A 92 16.02 4.71 5.29
CA LYS A 92 15.79 3.35 5.80
C LYS A 92 14.78 3.28 6.95
N ARG A 93 13.78 4.17 6.93
CA ARG A 93 12.72 4.16 7.94
C ARG A 93 11.87 2.89 7.86
N THR A 94 11.38 2.45 9.01
CA THR A 94 10.57 1.22 9.17
C THR A 94 9.07 1.45 8.96
N ALA A 95 8.64 2.69 8.74
CA ALA A 95 7.26 3.07 8.45
C ALA A 95 7.16 4.42 7.71
N LEU A 96 6.17 4.61 6.84
CA LEU A 96 5.88 5.93 6.25
C LEU A 96 5.23 6.88 7.25
N ILE A 97 4.41 6.36 8.18
CA ILE A 97 3.91 7.13 9.31
C ILE A 97 5.05 7.39 10.28
N VAL A 98 5.31 8.67 10.55
CA VAL A 98 6.32 9.13 11.53
C VAL A 98 5.69 9.76 12.76
N ASP A 99 4.45 10.25 12.64
CA ASP A 99 3.66 10.79 13.74
C ASP A 99 2.27 10.13 13.70
N PRO A 100 1.88 9.36 14.72
CA PRO A 100 2.56 9.14 16.01
C PRO A 100 3.91 8.38 15.93
N PRO A 101 4.84 8.56 16.90
CA PRO A 101 6.19 7.96 16.87
C PRO A 101 6.23 6.44 16.81
N ASN A 102 5.14 5.76 17.19
CA ASN A 102 5.02 4.31 17.02
C ASN A 102 4.86 3.90 15.54
N GLY A 103 4.75 4.86 14.62
CA GLY A 103 4.64 4.68 13.18
C GLY A 103 3.38 3.95 12.76
N ARG A 104 2.28 4.05 13.51
CA ARG A 104 1.01 3.37 13.23
C ARG A 104 -0.14 4.37 13.16
N TYR A 105 -1.23 3.97 12.51
CA TYR A 105 -2.42 4.81 12.53
C TYR A 105 -2.91 5.01 13.96
N PRO A 106 -3.31 6.24 14.34
CA PRO A 106 -3.98 6.45 15.61
C PRO A 106 -5.30 5.65 15.63
N PRO A 107 -5.74 5.18 16.80
CA PRO A 107 -7.02 4.50 16.90
C PRO A 107 -8.15 5.44 16.50
N LEU A 108 -9.12 4.93 15.72
CA LEU A 108 -10.33 5.68 15.41
C LEU A 108 -11.11 6.01 16.69
N THR A 109 -11.55 7.26 16.80
CA THR A 109 -12.48 7.71 17.85
C THR A 109 -13.83 7.00 17.71
N GLU A 110 -14.60 6.93 18.79
CA GLU A 110 -15.93 6.32 18.72
C GLU A 110 -16.86 7.09 17.77
N SER A 111 -16.74 8.42 17.72
CA SER A 111 -17.48 9.25 16.76
C SER A 111 -17.11 8.92 15.30
N ALA A 112 -15.84 8.68 15.01
CA ALA A 112 -15.40 8.28 13.67
C ALA A 112 -15.95 6.89 13.31
N ARG A 113 -15.91 5.93 14.25
CA ARG A 113 -16.48 4.59 14.06
C ARG A 113 -17.98 4.65 13.82
N GLN A 114 -18.71 5.46 14.57
CA GLN A 114 -20.15 5.66 14.38
C GLN A 114 -20.44 6.27 13.01
N ALA A 115 -19.72 7.33 12.63
CA ALA A 115 -19.89 7.96 11.32
C ALA A 115 -19.57 7.01 10.15
N ASP A 116 -18.57 6.12 10.29
CA ASP A 116 -18.29 5.08 9.30
C ASP A 116 -19.44 4.07 9.18
N ARG A 117 -20.01 3.63 10.31
CA ARG A 117 -21.18 2.72 10.32
C ARG A 117 -22.38 3.36 9.62
N GLU A 118 -22.68 4.62 9.94
CA GLU A 118 -23.76 5.39 9.33
C GLU A 118 -23.55 5.60 7.83
N ARG A 119 -22.35 6.04 7.41
CA ARG A 119 -22.00 6.18 5.99
C ARG A 119 -22.12 4.85 5.25
N ALA A 120 -21.69 3.76 5.86
CA ALA A 120 -21.77 2.44 5.24
C ALA A 120 -23.22 1.95 5.10
N ALA A 121 -24.08 2.19 6.10
CA ALA A 121 -25.51 1.88 6.03
C ALA A 121 -26.19 2.71 4.94
N TYR A 122 -25.99 4.03 4.97
CA TYR A 122 -26.54 4.95 3.98
C TYR A 122 -26.12 4.56 2.55
N ARG A 123 -24.83 4.27 2.31
CA ARG A 123 -24.36 3.84 0.99
C ARG A 123 -24.99 2.54 0.50
N ARG A 124 -25.33 1.60 1.40
CA ARG A 124 -25.99 0.35 1.01
C ARG A 124 -27.45 0.56 0.64
N GLU A 125 -28.16 1.39 1.39
CA GLU A 125 -29.57 1.68 1.18
C GLU A 125 -29.80 2.57 -0.05
N HIS A 126 -28.92 3.54 -0.27
CA HIS A 126 -29.05 4.58 -1.30
C HIS A 126 -28.07 4.41 -2.46
N MET A 127 -27.48 3.21 -2.65
CA MET A 127 -26.38 2.99 -3.59
C MET A 127 -26.70 3.45 -5.02
N TYR A 128 -27.99 3.39 -5.39
CA TYR A 128 -28.47 3.58 -6.74
C TYR A 128 -29.39 4.81 -6.90
N ASP A 129 -29.59 5.59 -5.85
CA ASP A 129 -30.55 6.70 -5.83
C ASP A 129 -30.06 7.91 -6.64
N SER A 130 -28.74 8.11 -6.71
CA SER A 130 -28.11 9.18 -7.49
C SER A 130 -26.73 8.75 -8.00
N TYR A 131 -26.26 9.43 -9.06
CA TYR A 131 -24.88 9.30 -9.53
C TYR A 131 -23.86 9.69 -8.44
N GLU A 132 -24.23 10.49 -7.45
CA GLU A 132 -23.34 10.88 -6.35
C GLU A 132 -23.06 9.72 -5.38
N ASN A 133 -23.97 8.75 -5.29
CA ASN A 133 -23.86 7.58 -4.42
C ASN A 133 -23.10 6.41 -5.07
N ARG A 134 -22.87 6.50 -6.38
CA ARG A 134 -22.11 5.52 -7.14
C ARG A 134 -20.62 5.60 -6.82
N SER A 135 -19.94 4.47 -6.96
CA SER A 135 -18.49 4.40 -6.78
C SER A 135 -17.78 5.31 -7.80
N THR A 136 -16.54 5.71 -7.49
CA THR A 136 -15.74 6.50 -8.45
C THR A 136 -15.51 5.77 -9.77
N GLY A 137 -15.47 4.44 -9.76
CA GLY A 137 -15.39 3.60 -10.96
C GLY A 137 -16.68 3.62 -11.77
N ASP A 138 -17.84 3.44 -11.13
CA ASP A 138 -19.16 3.54 -11.78
C ASP A 138 -19.39 4.91 -12.41
N ARG A 139 -18.76 5.95 -11.85
CA ARG A 139 -18.83 7.34 -12.33
C ARG A 139 -17.74 7.69 -13.35
N CYS A 140 -16.89 6.74 -13.72
CA CYS A 140 -15.75 6.94 -14.63
C CYS A 140 -14.78 8.06 -14.19
N ILE A 141 -14.63 8.28 -12.88
CA ILE A 141 -13.73 9.29 -12.31
C ILE A 141 -12.33 8.72 -12.08
N VAL A 142 -12.24 7.42 -11.85
CA VAL A 142 -10.97 6.68 -11.70
C VAL A 142 -10.99 5.50 -12.67
N PHE A 143 -9.82 5.20 -13.23
CA PHE A 143 -9.56 4.08 -14.14
C PHE A 143 -8.31 3.35 -13.66
#